data_AF-A0A851FJB9-F1
#
_entry.id   AF-A0A851FJB9-F1
#
_cell.length_a   1.000
_cell.length_b   1.000
_cell.length_c   1.000
_cell.angle_alpha   90.00
_cell.angle_beta   90.00
_cell.angle_gamma   90.00
#
_symmetry.space_group_name_H-M   'P 1'
#
loop_
_entity.id
_entity.type
_entity.pdbx_description
1 polymer ?
#
loop_
_entity_poly.entity_id
_entity_poly.type
_entity_poly.pdbx_seq_one_letter_code
_entity_poly.pdbx_strand_id
1 'polypeptide(L)'
;QHPGGEEVLLEQAGRDATESFEDVGHSVDAREMLKQYYIGEVHPEFFVSCPRDLWCCSTLSFWSTWLIPIFGALVLGLMYRYYMVDGKSS
;
A
#
# COMPACT_ATOMS: atom_id res chain seq x y z
N GLN A 1 12.72 7.11 -26.66
CA GLN A 1 12.91 5.76 -26.08
C GLN A 1 13.80 5.91 -24.85
N HIS A 2 13.52 5.18 -23.77
CA HIS A 2 14.23 5.34 -22.50
C HIS A 2 15.43 4.36 -22.40
N PRO A 3 16.67 4.83 -22.17
CA PRO A 3 17.84 3.96 -22.09
C PRO A 3 17.79 2.92 -20.96
N GLY A 4 17.05 3.21 -19.88
CA GLY A 4 16.89 2.31 -18.73
C GLY A 4 15.77 1.28 -18.88
N GLY A 5 15.23 1.08 -20.10
CA GLY A 5 14.12 0.16 -20.34
C GLY A 5 12.74 0.82 -20.20
N GLU A 6 11.71 0.15 -20.70
CA GLU A 6 10.31 0.63 -20.62
C GLU A 6 9.61 0.19 -19.33
N GLU A 7 10.08 -0.89 -18.72
CA GLU A 7 9.56 -1.47 -17.48
C GLU A 7 9.54 -0.45 -16.34
N VAL A 8 10.61 0.32 -16.18
CA VAL A 8 10.72 1.35 -15.13
C VAL A 8 9.77 2.52 -15.38
N LEU A 9 9.41 2.80 -16.62
CA LEU A 9 8.40 3.82 -16.94
C LEU A 9 6.99 3.31 -16.66
N LEU A 10 6.73 2.04 -16.99
CA LEU A 10 5.43 1.41 -16.75
C LEU A 10 5.14 1.26 -15.26
N GLU A 11 6.14 0.94 -14.44
CA GLU A 11 6.01 0.88 -12.98
C GLU A 11 5.62 2.21 -12.34
N GLN A 12 6.01 3.33 -12.96
CA GLN A 12 5.72 4.69 -12.49
C GLN A 12 4.54 5.34 -13.22
N ALA A 13 3.90 4.64 -14.16
CA ALA A 13 2.82 5.20 -14.97
C ALA A 13 1.60 5.57 -14.11
N GLY A 14 1.05 6.77 -14.35
CA GLY A 14 -0.18 7.24 -13.68
C GLY A 14 0.02 7.79 -12.27
N ARG A 15 1.25 7.92 -11.79
CA ARG A 15 1.59 8.55 -10.51
C ARG A 15 2.72 9.56 -10.67
N ASP A 16 2.98 10.33 -9.61
CA ASP A 16 4.17 11.19 -9.56
C ASP A 16 5.44 10.33 -9.46
N ALA A 17 6.38 10.56 -10.37
CA ALA A 17 7.64 9.85 -10.48
C ALA A 17 8.85 10.74 -10.15
N THR A 18 8.61 11.93 -9.58
CA THR A 18 9.66 12.94 -9.32
C THR A 18 10.79 12.38 -8.44
N GLU A 19 10.47 11.69 -7.35
CA GLU A 19 11.47 11.08 -6.46
C GLU A 19 12.34 10.06 -7.19
N SER A 20 11.72 9.10 -7.89
CA SER A 20 12.45 8.09 -8.66
C SER A 20 13.33 8.68 -9.76
N PHE A 21 12.91 9.80 -10.37
CA PHE A 21 13.71 10.49 -11.38
C PHE A 21 14.93 11.20 -10.78
N GLU A 22 14.77 11.87 -9.63
CA GLU A 22 15.84 12.60 -8.95
C GLU A 22 16.85 11.65 -8.28
N ASP A 23 16.39 10.55 -7.69
CA ASP A 23 17.24 9.55 -7.01
C ASP A 23 18.26 8.89 -7.96
N VAL A 24 17.90 8.72 -9.23
CA VAL A 24 18.79 8.19 -10.26
C VAL A 24 19.85 9.22 -10.66
N GLY A 25 19.57 10.51 -10.51
CA GLY A 25 20.49 11.58 -10.89
C GLY A 25 20.65 11.73 -12.41
N HIS A 26 19.53 11.84 -13.13
CA HIS A 26 19.52 12.00 -14.59
C HIS A 26 20.34 13.23 -15.06
N SER A 27 21.00 13.08 -16.22
CA SER A 27 21.83 14.13 -16.81
C SER A 27 21.01 15.35 -17.27
N VAL A 28 21.68 16.46 -17.54
CA VAL A 28 21.06 17.69 -18.08
C VAL A 28 20.35 17.42 -19.42
N ASP A 29 20.95 16.60 -20.27
CA ASP A 29 20.37 16.21 -21.57
C ASP A 29 19.08 15.38 -21.37
N ALA A 30 19.06 14.46 -20.41
CA ALA A 30 17.84 13.71 -20.09
C ALA A 30 16.71 14.62 -19.57
N ARG A 31 17.05 15.64 -18.77
CA ARG A 31 16.10 16.67 -18.34
C ARG A 31 15.62 17.56 -19.49
N GLU A 32 16.45 17.81 -20.48
CA GLU A 32 16.06 18.55 -21.69
C GLU A 32 15.12 17.73 -22.57
N MET A 33 15.38 16.43 -22.75
CA MET A 33 14.46 15.51 -23.42
C MET A 33 13.11 15.43 -22.70
N LEU A 34 13.08 15.41 -21.37
CA LEU A 34 11.83 15.36 -20.59
C LEU A 34 10.89 16.53 -20.93
N LYS A 35 11.44 17.73 -21.18
CA LYS A 35 10.64 18.90 -21.58
C LYS A 35 9.92 18.72 -22.92
N GLN A 36 10.46 17.90 -23.83
CA GLN A 36 9.83 17.61 -25.12
C GLN A 36 8.56 16.78 -24.98
N TYR A 37 8.42 16.03 -23.89
CA TYR A 37 7.26 15.19 -23.57
C TYR A 37 6.27 15.86 -22.61
N TYR A 38 6.46 17.14 -22.29
CA TYR A 38 5.57 17.89 -21.43
C TYR A 38 4.24 18.19 -22.14
N ILE A 39 3.14 17.69 -21.57
CA ILE A 39 1.78 17.85 -22.12
C ILE A 39 0.88 18.79 -21.30
N GLY A 40 1.26 19.12 -20.07
CA GLY A 40 0.48 19.97 -19.16
C GLY A 40 0.80 19.72 -17.69
N GLU A 41 0.12 20.47 -16.82
CA GLU A 41 0.21 20.34 -15.36
C GLU A 41 -0.95 19.50 -14.80
N VAL A 42 -0.70 18.86 -13.66
CA VAL A 42 -1.76 18.22 -12.86
C VAL A 42 -2.74 19.29 -12.36
N HIS A 43 -4.02 18.96 -12.24
CA HIS A 43 -5.03 19.92 -11.80
C HIS A 43 -4.91 20.21 -10.28
N PRO A 44 -5.05 21.48 -9.83
CA PRO A 44 -4.83 21.93 -8.45
C PRO A 44 -5.49 21.09 -7.35
N GLU A 45 -6.68 20.53 -7.62
CA GLU A 45 -7.42 19.71 -6.66
C GLU A 45 -6.76 18.35 -6.36
N PHE A 46 -5.87 17.88 -7.23
CA PHE A 46 -5.14 16.62 -7.04
C PHE A 46 -3.84 16.81 -6.24
N PHE A 47 -3.27 18.02 -6.15
CA PHE A 47 -2.13 18.27 -5.25
C PHE A 47 -2.51 18.19 -3.77
N VAL A 48 -3.81 18.32 -3.46
CA VAL A 48 -4.37 18.09 -2.11
C VAL A 48 -4.68 16.60 -1.89
N SER A 49 -4.55 15.79 -2.94
CA SER A 49 -4.96 14.39 -2.98
C SER A 49 -3.75 13.47 -3.13
N CYS A 50 -2.83 13.53 -2.17
CA CYS A 50 -2.64 12.30 -1.42
C CYS A 50 -3.70 12.31 -0.32
N PRO A 51 -4.87 11.67 -0.48
CA PRO A 51 -5.40 10.99 0.69
C PRO A 51 -4.26 10.04 1.06
N ARG A 52 -3.77 10.12 2.28
CA ARG A 52 -2.73 9.24 2.82
C ARG A 52 -2.96 7.75 2.55
N ASP A 53 -4.10 7.31 2.02
CA ASP A 53 -4.58 5.93 2.14
C ASP A 53 -5.38 5.41 0.93
N LEU A 54 -5.27 5.99 -0.27
CA LEU A 54 -6.00 5.46 -1.46
C LEU A 54 -5.34 4.21 -2.09
N TRP A 55 -4.77 3.30 -1.29
CA TRP A 55 -4.82 1.84 -1.53
C TRP A 55 -4.25 0.99 -0.38
N CYS A 56 -4.42 1.32 0.91
CA CYS A 56 -4.12 0.32 1.96
C CYS A 56 -4.77 0.55 3.33
N CYS A 57 -6.08 0.82 3.42
CA CYS A 57 -6.76 0.68 4.71
C CYS A 57 -8.23 0.23 4.60
N SER A 58 -8.53 -0.64 3.64
CA SER A 58 -9.87 -1.23 3.51
C SER A 58 -9.90 -2.75 3.70
N THR A 59 -8.74 -3.41 3.83
CA THR A 59 -8.73 -4.88 3.90
C THR A 59 -8.71 -5.44 5.31
N LEU A 60 -8.13 -4.76 6.31
CA LEU A 60 -8.24 -5.19 7.71
C LEU A 60 -8.14 -3.97 8.64
N SER A 61 -9.30 -3.48 9.04
CA SER A 61 -9.42 -2.48 10.08
C SER A 61 -8.64 -2.94 11.33
N PHE A 62 -7.72 -2.12 11.87
CA PHE A 62 -6.73 -2.50 12.89
C PHE A 62 -7.30 -3.29 14.08
N TRP A 63 -8.51 -2.96 14.52
CA TRP A 63 -9.26 -3.68 15.56
C TRP A 63 -9.63 -5.13 15.19
N SER A 64 -9.94 -5.42 13.92
CA SER A 64 -10.31 -6.76 13.46
C SER A 64 -9.14 -7.74 13.54
N THR A 65 -7.91 -7.28 13.27
CA THR A 65 -6.70 -8.13 13.29
C THR A 65 -6.33 -8.60 14.69
N TRP A 66 -6.65 -7.83 15.73
CA TRP A 66 -6.32 -8.18 17.11
C TRP A 66 -7.50 -8.75 17.89
N LEU A 67 -8.71 -8.20 17.74
CA LEU A 67 -9.85 -8.61 18.56
C LEU A 67 -10.43 -9.96 18.15
N ILE A 68 -10.47 -10.27 16.85
CA ILE A 68 -11.01 -11.54 16.34
C ILE A 68 -10.21 -12.76 16.84
N PRO A 69 -8.86 -12.81 16.74
CA PRO A 69 -8.11 -13.97 17.24
C PRO A 69 -8.14 -14.08 18.77
N ILE A 70 -8.14 -12.97 19.50
CA ILE A 70 -8.25 -12.98 20.97
C ILE A 70 -9.61 -13.54 21.40
N PHE A 71 -10.69 -13.09 20.77
CA PHE A 71 -12.04 -13.58 21.05
C PHE A 71 -12.18 -15.07 20.72
N GLY A 72 -11.67 -15.50 19.57
CA GLY A 72 -11.65 -16.92 19.19
C GLY A 72 -10.91 -17.80 20.20
N ALA A 73 -9.74 -17.38 20.66
CA ALA A 73 -8.96 -18.10 21.66
C ALA A 73 -9.69 -18.21 23.01
N LEU A 74 -10.37 -17.14 23.45
CA LEU A 74 -11.17 -17.15 24.68
C LEU A 74 -12.35 -18.12 24.59
N VAL A 75 -13.09 -18.13 23.47
CA VAL A 75 -14.23 -19.03 23.27
C VAL A 75 -13.77 -20.49 23.22
N LEU A 76 -12.71 -20.79 22.45
CA LEU A 76 -12.13 -22.14 22.38
C LEU A 76 -11.59 -22.61 23.74
N GLY A 77 -10.95 -21.72 24.50
CA GLY A 77 -10.45 -22.02 25.84
C GLY A 77 -11.57 -22.29 26.84
N LEU A 78 -12.63 -21.49 26.86
CA LEU A 78 -13.80 -21.70 27.72
C LEU A 78 -14.54 -22.98 27.35
N MET A 79 -14.71 -23.25 26.06
CA MET A 79 -15.31 -24.49 25.55
C MET A 79 -14.50 -25.71 25.98
N TYR A 80 -13.18 -25.69 25.76
CA TYR A 80 -12.29 -26.78 26.19
C TYR A 80 -12.37 -27.01 27.71
N ARG A 81 -12.42 -25.92 28.50
CA ARG A 81 -12.57 -26.00 29.95
C ARG A 81 -13.92 -26.57 30.38
N TYR A 82 -15.00 -26.26 29.66
CA TYR A 82 -16.31 -26.87 29.88
C TYR A 82 -16.29 -28.38 29.60
N TYR A 83 -15.81 -28.79 28.42
CA TYR A 83 -15.76 -30.22 28.06
C TYR A 83 -14.80 -31.04 28.92
N MET A 84 -13.68 -30.47 29.37
CA MET A 84 -12.74 -31.18 30.27
C MET A 84 -13.25 -31.29 31.70
N VAL A 85 -14.10 -30.36 32.16
CA VAL A 85 -14.74 -30.45 33.48
C VAL A 85 -15.84 -31.50 33.46
N ASP A 86 -16.71 -31.48 32.44
CA ASP A 86 -17.81 -32.45 32.31
C ASP A 86 -17.31 -33.85 31.91
N GLY A 87 -16.24 -33.93 31.12
CA GLY A 87 -15.61 -35.20 30.73
C GLY A 87 -14.89 -35.92 31.86
N LYS A 88 -14.67 -35.27 33.02
CA LYS A 88 -14.06 -35.90 34.20
C LYS A 88 -15.09 -36.34 35.25
N SER A 89 -16.39 -36.17 34.97
CA SER A 89 -17.50 -36.57 35.84
C SER A 89 -18.24 -37.85 35.39
N SER A 90 -17.72 -38.58 34.40
CA SER A 90 -18.06 -40.00 34.15
C SER A 90 -16.86 -40.89 34.42
#